data_AF-A0A4U0VHR8-F1
#
_entry.id   AF-A0A4U0VHR8-F1
#
_cell.length_a   1.000
_cell.length_b   1.000
_cell.length_c   1.000
_cell.angle_alpha   90.00
_cell.angle_beta   90.00
_cell.angle_gamma   90.00
#
_symmetry.space_group_name_H-M   'P 1'
#
loop_
_entity.id
_entity.type
_entity.pdbx_description
1 polymer ?
#
loop_
_entity_poly.entity_id
_entity_poly.type
_entity_poly.pdbx_seq_one_letter_code
_entity_poly.pdbx_strand_id
1 'polypeptide(L)'
;MLAQGFMSALSSTYDVVHVCHDTSSACHEIPALLAGESIRPSSGLGSNANSDSKHRTPCAIIVGKGFSEDEVETMRGYEGADKVPWLVPDDAKMTWSRIGKVAVTAGTALPGIVADRVDACMKDHGLVPGKENDVKGGVWGF
;
A
#
# COMPACT_ATOMS: atom_id res chain seq x y z
N MET A 1 12.64 -8.58 5.17
CA MET A 1 12.16 -8.50 3.75
C MET A 1 11.69 -7.08 3.44
N LEU A 2 11.63 -6.67 2.16
CA LEU A 2 11.28 -5.29 1.76
C LEU A 2 9.94 -4.81 2.37
N ALA A 3 8.92 -5.67 2.38
CA ALA A 3 7.61 -5.38 2.97
C ALA A 3 7.67 -5.01 4.47
N GLN A 4 8.44 -5.76 5.28
CA GLN A 4 8.61 -5.45 6.71
C GLN A 4 9.35 -4.12 6.94
N GLY A 5 10.38 -3.85 6.13
CA GLY A 5 11.11 -2.59 6.21
C GLY A 5 10.21 -1.40 5.84
N PHE A 6 9.34 -1.58 4.84
CA PHE A 6 8.36 -0.59 4.43
C PHE A 6 7.28 -0.38 5.49
N MET A 7 6.72 -1.45 6.06
CA MET A 7 5.78 -1.38 7.19
C MET A 7 6.37 -0.63 8.38
N SER A 8 7.62 -0.94 8.76
CA SER A 8 8.32 -0.21 9.84
C SER A 8 8.45 1.28 9.52
N ALA A 9 8.79 1.62 8.27
CA ALA A 9 8.93 3.02 7.87
C ALA A 9 7.59 3.79 7.92
N LEU A 10 6.47 3.15 7.56
CA LEU A 10 5.14 3.76 7.64
C LEU A 10 4.54 3.80 9.05
N SER A 11 4.98 2.93 9.95
CA SER A 11 4.34 2.71 11.26
C SER A 11 4.22 3.95 12.17
N SER A 12 5.00 4.99 11.91
CA SER A 12 4.90 6.26 12.65
C SER A 12 3.65 7.07 12.33
N THR A 13 3.04 6.87 11.15
CA THR A 13 1.90 7.64 10.65
C THR A 13 0.72 6.76 10.26
N TYR A 14 0.99 5.56 9.74
CA TYR A 14 -0.02 4.66 9.18
C TYR A 14 0.07 3.27 9.78
N ASP A 15 -1.08 2.63 9.91
CA ASP A 15 -1.16 1.22 10.25
C ASP A 15 -1.29 0.37 8.97
N VAL A 16 -0.30 -0.49 8.72
CA VAL A 16 -0.39 -1.45 7.61
C VAL A 16 -1.21 -2.64 8.08
N VAL A 17 -2.48 -2.65 7.67
CA VAL A 17 -3.45 -3.62 8.17
C VAL A 17 -3.30 -5.01 7.55
N HIS A 18 -2.88 -5.09 6.28
CA HIS A 18 -2.89 -6.34 5.51
C HIS A 18 -1.87 -6.28 4.38
N VAL A 19 -1.17 -7.39 4.12
CA VAL A 19 -0.15 -7.47 3.05
C VAL A 19 -0.42 -8.68 2.16
N CYS A 20 -0.46 -8.47 0.85
CA CYS A 20 -0.50 -9.53 -0.17
C CYS A 20 0.86 -9.60 -0.87
N HIS A 21 1.36 -10.81 -1.16
CA HIS A 21 2.65 -11.01 -1.84
C HIS A 21 2.52 -11.39 -3.31
N ASP A 22 1.33 -11.76 -3.76
CA ASP A 22 1.07 -12.15 -5.14
C ASP A 22 -0.35 -11.73 -5.57
N THR A 23 -0.54 -11.72 -6.88
CA THR A 23 -1.77 -11.30 -7.56
C THR A 23 -2.96 -12.19 -7.19
N SER A 24 -2.74 -13.50 -7.02
CA SER A 24 -3.81 -14.45 -6.67
C SER A 24 -4.40 -14.14 -5.30
N SER A 25 -3.53 -13.98 -4.30
CA SER A 25 -3.91 -13.55 -2.96
C SER A 25 -4.58 -12.19 -2.97
N ALA A 26 -4.02 -11.20 -3.67
CA ALA A 26 -4.62 -9.87 -3.75
C ALA A 26 -6.05 -9.88 -4.34
N CYS A 27 -6.29 -10.65 -5.40
CA CYS A 27 -7.60 -10.78 -6.02
C CYS A 27 -8.65 -11.46 -5.14
N HIS A 28 -8.26 -12.27 -4.16
CA HIS A 28 -9.19 -12.89 -3.21
C HIS A 28 -9.33 -12.06 -1.92
N GLU A 29 -8.22 -11.56 -1.41
CA GLU A 29 -8.14 -10.96 -0.08
C GLU A 29 -8.64 -9.51 -0.08
N ILE A 30 -8.24 -8.70 -1.06
CA ILE A 30 -8.61 -7.28 -1.06
C ILE A 30 -10.13 -7.07 -1.18
N PRO A 31 -10.87 -7.74 -2.08
CA PRO A 31 -12.33 -7.58 -2.14
C PRO A 31 -13.02 -7.93 -0.82
N ALA A 32 -12.60 -9.03 -0.17
CA ALA A 32 -13.17 -9.46 1.10
C ALA A 32 -12.89 -8.43 2.21
N LEU A 33 -11.68 -7.86 2.28
CA LEU A 33 -11.35 -6.78 3.22
C LEU A 33 -12.24 -5.56 3.04
N LEU A 34 -12.46 -5.14 1.79
CA LEU A 34 -13.27 -3.97 1.44
C LEU A 34 -14.77 -4.22 1.65
N ALA A 35 -15.22 -5.48 1.59
CA ALA A 35 -16.55 -5.91 2.00
C ALA A 35 -16.72 -5.95 3.54
N GLY A 36 -15.64 -5.76 4.31
CA GLY A 36 -15.65 -5.81 5.76
C GLY A 36 -15.57 -7.23 6.33
N GLU A 37 -15.22 -8.23 5.51
CA GLU A 37 -15.05 -9.61 5.94
C GLU A 37 -13.75 -9.77 6.75
N SER A 38 -13.83 -10.56 7.82
CA SER A 38 -12.66 -10.84 8.66
C SER A 38 -11.79 -11.94 8.06
N ILE A 39 -10.87 -11.56 7.17
CA ILE A 39 -9.90 -12.49 6.57
C ILE A 39 -8.51 -12.33 7.18
N ARG A 40 -7.69 -13.39 7.11
CA ARG A 40 -6.26 -13.32 7.51
C ARG A 40 -5.38 -13.13 6.29
N PRO A 41 -4.33 -12.31 6.38
CA PRO A 41 -3.36 -12.18 5.30
C PRO A 41 -2.62 -13.50 5.10
N SER A 42 -2.59 -13.98 3.86
CA SER A 42 -1.76 -15.14 3.47
C SER A 42 -0.28 -14.93 3.78
N SER A 43 0.19 -13.68 3.74
CA SER A 43 1.56 -13.30 4.10
C SER A 43 1.86 -13.43 5.60
N GLY A 44 0.83 -13.51 6.45
CA GLY A 44 0.98 -13.41 7.89
C GLY A 44 1.46 -12.03 8.39
N LEU A 45 1.42 -11.00 7.54
CA LEU A 45 1.88 -9.65 7.86
C LEU A 45 0.72 -8.65 7.90
N GLY A 46 0.86 -7.65 8.77
CA GLY A 46 -0.13 -6.59 8.99
C GLY A 46 -0.93 -6.81 10.28
N SER A 47 -1.65 -5.78 10.74
CA SER A 47 -2.42 -5.87 11.98
C SER A 47 -3.49 -6.98 11.94
N ASN A 48 -4.10 -7.24 10.78
CA ASN A 48 -5.12 -8.26 10.58
C ASN A 48 -4.57 -9.71 10.65
N ALA A 49 -3.24 -9.88 10.71
CA ALA A 49 -2.64 -11.20 10.95
C ALA A 49 -2.90 -11.73 12.37
N ASN A 50 -3.16 -10.83 13.33
CA ASN A 50 -3.36 -11.20 14.73
C ASN A 50 -4.84 -11.51 15.03
N SER A 51 -5.13 -12.72 15.53
CA SER A 51 -6.48 -13.17 15.91
C SER A 51 -7.20 -12.27 16.90
N ASP A 52 -6.43 -11.66 17.80
CA ASP A 52 -6.98 -10.91 18.93
C ASP A 52 -7.28 -9.46 18.57
N SER A 53 -6.92 -9.04 17.35
CA SER A 53 -7.16 -7.70 16.86
C SER A 53 -8.55 -7.58 16.23
N LYS A 54 -9.23 -6.45 16.45
CA LYS A 54 -10.42 -6.11 15.68
C LYS A 54 -10.01 -5.94 14.22
N HIS A 55 -10.60 -6.73 13.34
CA HIS A 55 -10.34 -6.67 11.90
C HIS A 55 -10.56 -5.26 11.35
N ARG A 56 -9.62 -4.78 10.53
CA ARG A 56 -9.62 -3.42 9.99
C ARG A 56 -9.73 -3.45 8.47
N THR A 57 -10.67 -2.69 7.94
CA THR A 57 -10.79 -2.42 6.50
C THR A 57 -9.77 -1.35 6.11
N PRO A 58 -8.96 -1.56 5.05
CA PRO A 58 -8.00 -0.56 4.59
C PRO A 58 -8.70 0.67 4.00
N CYS A 59 -8.11 1.85 4.20
CA CYS A 59 -8.56 3.11 3.59
C CYS A 59 -7.78 3.47 2.31
N ALA A 60 -6.71 2.73 2.00
CA ALA A 60 -5.91 2.87 0.78
C ALA A 60 -5.16 1.55 0.51
N ILE A 61 -4.79 1.34 -0.75
CA ILE A 61 -4.00 0.20 -1.20
C ILE A 61 -2.70 0.72 -1.80
N ILE A 62 -1.57 0.14 -1.42
CA ILE A 62 -0.25 0.51 -1.95
C ILE A 62 0.31 -0.69 -2.71
N VAL A 63 0.66 -0.46 -3.96
CA VAL A 63 1.21 -1.48 -4.85
C VAL A 63 2.73 -1.34 -4.94
N GLY A 64 3.44 -2.46 -4.83
CA GLY A 64 4.89 -2.49 -5.06
C GLY A 64 5.23 -2.57 -6.55
N LYS A 65 6.42 -2.13 -6.93
CA LYS A 65 6.92 -2.18 -8.33
C LYS A 65 7.09 -3.61 -8.89
N GLY A 66 6.91 -4.64 -8.07
CA GLY A 66 7.02 -6.03 -8.49
C GLY A 66 5.85 -6.54 -9.35
N PHE A 67 4.74 -5.79 -9.43
CA PHE A 67 3.57 -6.14 -10.22
C PHE A 67 3.57 -5.40 -11.56
N SER A 68 3.19 -6.09 -12.63
CA SER A 68 2.95 -5.49 -13.94
C SER A 68 1.66 -4.66 -13.97
N GLU A 69 1.52 -3.77 -14.95
CA GLU A 69 0.30 -2.96 -15.14
C GLU A 69 -0.94 -3.85 -15.28
N ASP A 70 -0.86 -4.92 -16.09
CA ASP A 70 -1.93 -5.91 -16.28
C ASP A 70 -2.34 -6.60 -14.96
N GLU A 71 -1.36 -6.94 -14.11
CA GLU A 71 -1.65 -7.51 -12.79
C GLU A 71 -2.36 -6.49 -11.89
N VAL A 72 -1.94 -5.23 -11.92
CA VAL A 72 -2.59 -4.16 -11.15
C VAL A 72 -4.02 -3.91 -11.65
N GLU A 73 -4.25 -3.89 -12.95
CA GLU A 73 -5.59 -3.79 -13.53
C GLU A 73 -6.45 -4.99 -13.14
N THR A 74 -5.88 -6.20 -13.19
CA THR A 74 -6.56 -7.42 -12.74
C THR A 74 -6.95 -7.32 -11.26
N MET A 75 -6.03 -6.90 -10.39
CA MET A 75 -6.29 -6.67 -8.97
C MET A 75 -7.33 -5.56 -8.74
N ARG A 76 -7.53 -4.64 -9.69
CA ARG A 76 -8.52 -3.56 -9.59
C ARG A 76 -9.87 -3.88 -10.25
N GLY A 77 -10.00 -5.03 -10.90
CA GLY A 77 -11.16 -5.38 -11.71
C GLY A 77 -12.41 -5.79 -10.92
N TYR A 78 -12.34 -5.88 -9.59
CA TYR A 78 -13.46 -6.29 -8.75
C TYR A 78 -14.36 -5.12 -8.32
N GLU A 79 -15.61 -5.42 -7.98
CA GLU A 79 -16.58 -4.42 -7.54
C GLU A 79 -16.15 -3.76 -6.20
N GLY A 80 -16.05 -2.43 -6.20
CA GLY A 80 -15.65 -1.65 -5.02
C GLY A 80 -14.16 -1.38 -4.89
N ALA A 81 -13.33 -1.85 -5.83
CA ALA A 81 -11.91 -1.48 -5.90
C ALA A 81 -11.70 0.03 -6.08
N ASP A 82 -12.68 0.72 -6.65
CA ASP A 82 -12.73 2.16 -6.90
C ASP A 82 -13.13 2.99 -5.66
N LYS A 83 -13.56 2.35 -4.57
CA LYS A 83 -13.96 3.03 -3.33
C LYS A 83 -12.76 3.53 -2.51
N VAL A 84 -11.59 2.93 -2.71
CA VAL A 84 -10.35 3.31 -2.03
C VAL A 84 -9.28 3.70 -3.06
N PRO A 85 -8.35 4.59 -2.71
CA PRO A 85 -7.24 4.95 -3.57
C PRO A 85 -6.21 3.83 -3.67
N TRP A 86 -5.69 3.65 -4.88
CA TRP A 86 -4.60 2.74 -5.24
C TRP A 86 -3.36 3.55 -5.55
N LEU A 87 -2.38 3.48 -4.66
CA LEU A 87 -1.10 4.12 -4.82
C LEU A 87 -0.18 3.18 -5.60
N VAL A 88 0.22 3.60 -6.80
CA VAL A 88 1.10 2.84 -7.69
C VAL A 88 2.43 3.59 -7.86
N PRO A 89 3.58 2.89 -7.96
CA PRO A 89 4.85 3.55 -8.15
C PRO A 89 4.89 4.30 -9.49
N ASP A 90 5.21 5.58 -9.44
CA ASP A 90 5.44 6.39 -10.63
C ASP A 90 6.94 6.65 -10.78
N ASP A 91 7.58 5.98 -11.74
CA ASP A 91 9.02 6.13 -11.97
C ASP A 91 9.41 7.55 -12.37
N ALA A 92 8.51 8.32 -12.99
CA ALA A 92 8.78 9.72 -13.36
C ALA A 92 8.87 10.65 -12.13
N LYS A 93 8.32 10.23 -10.99
CA LYS A 93 8.39 10.98 -9.71
C LYS A 93 9.64 10.65 -8.89
N MET A 94 10.54 9.81 -9.40
CA MET A 94 11.80 9.49 -8.74
C MET A 94 12.88 10.53 -9.08
N THR A 95 13.24 11.37 -8.11
CA THR A 95 14.30 12.38 -8.29
C THR A 95 15.70 11.75 -8.33
N TRP A 96 16.64 12.36 -9.07
CA TRP A 96 18.05 11.93 -9.11
C TRP A 96 18.74 11.84 -7.75
N SER A 97 18.40 12.73 -6.81
CA SER A 97 18.94 12.68 -5.44
C SER A 97 18.54 11.40 -4.70
N ARG A 98 17.30 10.94 -4.88
CA ARG A 98 16.80 9.67 -4.32
C ARG A 98 17.46 8.47 -4.99
N ILE A 99 17.63 8.50 -6.31
CA ILE A 99 18.37 7.45 -7.04
C ILE A 99 19.81 7.35 -6.50
N GLY A 100 20.49 8.49 -6.36
CA GLY A 100 21.83 8.55 -5.75
C GLY A 100 21.85 8.00 -4.34
N LYS A 101 20.87 8.37 -3.48
CA LYS A 101 20.74 7.86 -2.11
C LYS A 101 20.53 6.34 -2.08
N VAL A 102 19.72 5.78 -2.97
CA VAL A 102 19.53 4.32 -3.08
C VAL A 102 20.85 3.65 -3.46
N ALA A 103 21.58 4.19 -4.44
CA ALA A 103 22.84 3.62 -4.89
C ALA A 103 23.91 3.62 -3.79
N VAL A 104 24.14 4.76 -3.10
CA VAL A 104 25.19 4.87 -2.06
C VAL A 104 24.87 4.05 -0.80
N THR A 105 23.60 3.71 -0.57
CA THR A 105 23.17 2.89 0.57
C THR A 105 22.97 1.42 0.20
N ALA A 106 23.37 1.01 -1.01
CA ALA A 106 23.16 -0.34 -1.54
C ALA A 106 21.71 -0.83 -1.40
N GLY A 107 20.74 0.08 -1.60
CA GLY A 107 19.31 -0.23 -1.52
C GLY A 107 18.69 -0.22 -0.12
N THR A 108 19.48 -0.10 0.95
CA THR A 108 18.95 -0.15 2.33
C THR A 108 18.06 1.04 2.69
N ALA A 109 18.24 2.20 2.03
CA ALA A 109 17.36 3.36 2.21
C ALA A 109 16.03 3.27 1.44
N LEU A 110 15.85 2.28 0.56
CA LEU A 110 14.69 2.20 -0.32
C LEU A 110 13.35 2.16 0.44
N PRO A 111 13.15 1.38 1.51
CA PRO A 111 11.88 1.35 2.23
C PRO A 111 11.44 2.71 2.77
N GLY A 112 12.39 3.47 3.35
CA GLY A 112 12.12 4.82 3.84
C GLY A 112 11.80 5.79 2.72
N ILE A 113 12.54 5.75 1.62
CA ILE A 113 12.26 6.60 0.45
C ILE A 113 10.89 6.32 -0.14
N VAL A 114 10.47 5.05 -0.22
CA VAL A 114 9.14 4.66 -0.71
C VAL A 114 8.06 5.12 0.28
N ALA A 115 8.28 4.96 1.60
CA ALA A 115 7.35 5.43 2.63
C ALA A 115 7.15 6.95 2.58
N ASP A 116 8.23 7.73 2.44
CA ASP A 116 8.16 9.19 2.31
C ASP A 116 7.36 9.62 1.08
N ARG A 117 7.47 8.89 -0.03
CA ARG A 117 6.71 9.18 -1.27
C ARG A 117 5.23 8.85 -1.12
N VAL A 118 4.93 7.71 -0.51
CA VAL A 118 3.55 7.29 -0.21
C VAL A 118 2.88 8.32 0.71
N ASP A 119 3.56 8.72 1.79
CA ASP A 119 3.07 9.74 2.72
C ASP A 119 2.82 11.09 2.03
N ALA A 120 3.76 11.55 1.19
CA ALA A 120 3.58 12.76 0.40
C ALA A 120 2.38 12.66 -0.57
N CYS A 121 2.25 11.55 -1.29
CA CYS A 121 1.14 11.31 -2.21
C CYS A 121 -0.21 11.29 -1.47
N MET A 122 -0.31 10.60 -0.33
CA MET A 122 -1.51 10.59 0.48
C MET A 122 -1.90 11.99 0.95
N LYS A 123 -0.93 12.79 1.43
CA LYS A 123 -1.15 14.18 1.86
C LYS A 123 -1.60 15.09 0.72
N ASP A 124 -0.98 14.98 -0.46
CA ASP A 124 -1.34 15.76 -1.66
C ASP A 124 -2.79 15.50 -2.09
N HIS A 125 -3.28 14.28 -1.88
CA HIS A 125 -4.66 13.89 -2.16
C HIS A 125 -5.62 14.04 -0.97
N GLY A 126 -5.15 14.59 0.15
CA GLY A 126 -5.97 14.84 1.35
C GLY A 126 -6.25 13.61 2.22
N LEU A 127 -5.62 12.47 1.95
CA LEU A 127 -5.70 11.27 2.79
C LEU A 127 -4.79 11.44 4.01
N VAL A 128 -5.33 12.13 5.00
CA VAL A 128 -4.67 12.43 6.28
C VAL A 128 -5.51 11.92 7.46
N PRO A 129 -4.91 11.71 8.64
CA PRO A 129 -5.63 11.20 9.80
C PRO A 129 -6.91 11.98 10.12
N GLY A 130 -8.03 11.27 10.23
CA GLY A 130 -9.36 11.83 10.52
C GLY A 130 -10.12 12.36 9.31
N LYS A 131 -9.56 12.26 8.09
CA LYS A 131 -10.21 12.64 6.83
C LYS A 131 -10.28 11.49 5.82
N GLU A 132 -10.15 10.25 6.29
CA GLU A 132 -10.07 9.07 5.44
C GLU A 132 -11.33 8.89 4.57
N ASN A 133 -12.49 9.29 5.10
CA ASN A 133 -13.79 9.18 4.41
C ASN A 133 -14.05 10.31 3.41
N ASP A 134 -13.23 11.37 3.41
CA ASP A 134 -13.42 12.55 2.54
C ASP A 134 -12.76 12.37 1.16
N VAL A 135 -11.96 11.31 1.02
CA VAL A 135 -11.14 11.10 -0.18
C VAL A 135 -11.81 10.12 -1.13
N LYS A 136 -11.83 10.49 -2.41
CA LYS A 136 -12.32 9.61 -3.47
C LYS A 136 -11.27 8.56 -3.81
N GLY A 137 -11.71 7.34 -4.11
CA GLY A 137 -10.83 6.34 -4.68
C GLY A 137 -10.36 6.71 -6.10
N GLY A 138 -9.51 5.85 -6.65
CA GLY A 138 -8.82 6.11 -7.93
C GLY A 138 -7.41 5.54 -7.93
N VAL A 139 -6.61 5.88 -8.94
CA VAL A 139 -5.20 5.48 -9.06
C VAL A 139 -4.31 6.70 -8.90
N TRP A 140 -3.37 6.66 -7.96
CA TRP A 140 -2.46 7.76 -7.67
C TRP A 140 -1.02 7.29 -7.87
N GLY A 141 -0.29 7.95 -8.75
CA GLY A 141 1.15 7.74 -8.90
C GLY A 141 1.91 8.43 -7.76
N PHE A 142 2.80 7.72 -7.05
CA PHE A 142 3.69 8.28 -6.04
C PHE A 142 5.15 8.18 -6.43
#